data_AF-A0A7W0KLP7-F1
#
_entry.id   AF-A0A7W0KLP7-F1
#
_cell.length_a   1.000
_cell.length_b   1.000
_cell.length_c   1.000
_cell.angle_alpha   90.00
_cell.angle_beta   90.00
_cell.angle_gamma   90.00
#
_symmetry.space_group_name_H-M   'P 1'
#
loop_
_entity.id
_entity.type
_entity.pdbx_description
1 polymer ?
#
loop_
_entity_poly.entity_id
_entity_poly.type
_entity_poly.pdbx_seq_one_letter_code
_entity_poly.pdbx_strand_id
1 'polypeptide(L)' 'MSVAAPLVLREGDRSRLEGLTRSSAIRAGLAQRARIVLLASQGLPNAEIARRTGTSRPTVINWRNRYE' A
#
# COMPACT_ATOMS: atom_id res chain seq x y z
N MET A 1 -19.48 -5.96 -3.26
CA MET A 1 -18.06 -5.67 -2.95
C MET A 1 -17.29 -5.56 -4.26
N SER A 2 -16.76 -4.39 -4.61
CA SER A 2 -15.89 -4.27 -5.79
C SER A 2 -14.54 -4.88 -5.45
N VAL A 3 -14.04 -5.79 -6.27
CA VAL A 3 -12.71 -6.42 -6.11
C VAL A 3 -11.70 -5.63 -6.94
N ALA A 4 -10.48 -5.44 -6.44
CA ALA A 4 -9.36 -4.92 -7.21
C ALA A 4 -8.34 -6.05 -7.41
N ALA A 5 -7.71 -6.14 -8.58
CA ALA A 5 -6.66 -7.12 -8.83
C ALA A 5 -5.53 -6.95 -7.79
N PRO A 6 -5.03 -8.04 -7.17
CA PRO A 6 -3.88 -7.96 -6.28
C PRO A 6 -2.69 -7.32 -6.99
N LEU A 7 -2.07 -6.33 -6.35
CA LEU A 7 -0.83 -5.75 -6.84
C LEU A 7 0.31 -6.78 -6.69
N VAL A 8 0.97 -7.14 -7.78
CA VAL A 8 2.11 -8.07 -7.75
C VAL A 8 3.31 -7.34 -7.17
N LEU A 9 3.86 -7.84 -6.07
CA LEU A 9 5.09 -7.31 -5.48
C LEU A 9 6.32 -7.87 -6.20
N ARG A 10 7.35 -7.03 -6.33
CA ARG A 10 8.68 -7.45 -6.79
C ARG A 10 9.31 -8.36 -5.73
N GLU A 11 10.22 -9.23 -6.16
CA GLU A 11 10.90 -10.16 -5.26
C GLU A 11 11.62 -9.41 -4.12
N GLY A 12 11.48 -9.87 -2.88
CA GLY A 12 12.05 -9.24 -1.69
C GLY A 12 11.38 -7.93 -1.22
N ASP A 13 10.52 -7.29 -2.01
CA ASP A 13 9.89 -6.01 -1.61
C ASP A 13 8.91 -6.17 -0.46
N ARG A 14 8.24 -7.33 -0.32
CA ARG A 14 7.33 -7.59 0.80
C ARG A 14 8.01 -7.34 2.14
N SER A 15 9.14 -8.00 2.40
CA SER A 15 9.88 -7.86 3.66
C SER A 15 10.41 -6.45 3.87
N ARG A 16 10.84 -5.77 2.79
CA ARG A 16 11.28 -4.37 2.85
C ARG A 16 10.14 -3.43 3.24
N LEU A 17 8.98 -3.57 2.61
CA LEU A 17 7.78 -2.77 2.89
C LEU A 17 7.27 -3.02 4.31
N GLU A 18 7.29 -4.27 4.79
CA GLU A 18 6.95 -4.62 6.17
C GLU A 18 7.95 -4.07 7.19
N GLY A 19 9.23 -3.93 6.81
CA GLY A 19 10.22 -3.21 7.61
C GLY A 19 9.90 -1.71 7.72
N LEU A 20 9.52 -1.09 6.59
CA LEU A 20 9.17 0.32 6.55
C LEU A 20 7.92 0.63 7.38
N THR A 21 6.88 -0.20 7.36
CA THR A 21 5.67 0.04 8.15
C THR A 21 5.88 -0.05 9.65
N ARG A 22 6.91 -0.75 10.12
CA ARG A 22 7.25 -0.92 11.53
C ARG A 22 8.30 0.07 12.05
N SER A 23 8.96 0.81 11.16
CA SER A 23 10.05 1.72 11.54
C SER A 23 9.51 3.04 12.10
N SER A 24 9.97 3.41 13.30
CA SER A 24 9.70 4.70 13.93
C SER A 24 10.67 5.80 13.49
N ALA A 25 11.77 5.46 12.80
CA ALA A 25 12.82 6.39 12.40
C ALA A 25 12.59 7.04 11.03
N ILE A 26 11.63 6.53 10.25
CA ILE A 26 11.35 7.04 8.90
C ILE A 26 10.21 8.06 8.90
N ARG A 27 10.15 8.86 7.82
CA ARG A 27 9.02 9.77 7.59
C ARG A 27 7.70 8.99 7.58
N ALA A 28 6.71 9.46 8.35
CA ALA A 28 5.39 8.83 8.43
C ALA A 28 4.74 8.62 7.05
N GLY A 29 4.96 9.56 6.11
CA GLY A 29 4.51 9.41 4.73
C GLY A 29 5.09 8.20 4.01
N LEU A 30 6.33 7.79 4.29
CA LEU A 30 6.93 6.59 3.69
C LEU A 30 6.33 5.31 4.27
N ALA A 31 6.14 5.24 5.59
CA ALA A 31 5.46 4.13 6.25
C ALA A 31 4.02 3.97 5.72
N GLN A 32 3.30 5.08 5.55
CA GLN A 32 1.94 5.08 5.01
C GLN A 32 1.89 4.55 3.56
N ARG A 33 2.83 4.96 2.71
CA ARG A 33 2.94 4.47 1.33
C ARG A 33 3.22 2.98 1.28
N ALA A 34 4.14 2.50 2.11
CA ALA A 34 4.43 1.07 2.22
C ALA A 34 3.20 0.27 2.65
N ARG A 35 2.40 0.82 3.59
CA ARG A 35 1.14 0.22 4.02
C ARG A 35 0.11 0.14 2.90
N ILE A 36 0.00 1.17 2.05
CA ILE A 36 -0.88 1.16 0.87
C ILE A 36 -0.51 0.01 -0.07
N VAL A 37 0.77 -0.11 -0.42
CA VAL A 37 1.27 -1.15 -1.35
C VAL A 37 1.06 -2.56 -0.79
N LEU A 38 1.32 -2.77 0.50
CA LEU A 38 1.09 -4.06 1.17
C LEU A 38 -0.40 -4.46 1.22
N LEU A 39 -1.31 -3.51 1.41
CA LEU A 39 -2.75 -3.81 1.36
C LEU A 39 -3.22 -4.05 -0.08
N ALA A 40 -2.65 -3.32 -1.05
CA ALA A 40 -2.94 -3.52 -2.45
C ALA A 40 -2.53 -4.92 -2.96
N SER A 41 -1.42 -5.46 -2.45
CA SER A 41 -0.97 -6.83 -2.80
C SER A 41 -1.81 -7.94 -2.20
N GLN A 42 -2.63 -7.63 -1.19
CA GLN A 42 -3.61 -8.55 -0.61
C GLN A 42 -4.93 -8.58 -1.40
N GLY A 43 -5.04 -7.85 -2.51
CA GLY A 43 -6.27 -7.78 -3.32
C GLY A 43 -7.38 -6.93 -2.69
N LEU A 44 -7.06 -6.08 -1.72
CA LEU A 44 -8.06 -5.22 -1.11
C LEU A 44 -8.57 -4.16 -2.11
N PRO A 45 -9.88 -3.82 -2.06
CA PRO A 45 -10.43 -2.74 -2.87
C PRO A 45 -9.81 -1.39 -2.51
N ASN A 46 -9.53 -0.54 -3.50
CA ASN A 46 -8.88 0.76 -3.25
C ASN A 46 -9.62 1.66 -2.24
N ALA A 47 -10.96 1.58 -2.20
CA ALA A 47 -11.77 2.31 -1.23
C ALA A 47 -11.56 1.80 0.22
N GLU A 48 -11.39 0.50 0.40
CA GLU A 48 -11.10 -0.09 1.71
C GLU A 48 -9.67 0.23 2.16
N ILE A 49 -8.71 0.19 1.24
CA ILE A 49 -7.33 0.61 1.51
C ILE A 49 -7.33 2.07 1.99
N ALA A 50 -8.00 2.95 1.24
CA ALA A 50 -8.13 4.37 1.57
C ALA A 50 -8.68 4.59 2.99
N ARG A 51 -9.75 3.87 3.35
CA ARG A 51 -10.33 3.89 4.70
C ARG A 51 -9.34 3.45 5.78
N ARG A 52 -8.62 2.34 5.55
CA ARG A 52 -7.63 1.80 6.50
C ARG A 52 -6.38 2.66 6.67
N THR A 53 -6.00 3.39 5.63
CA THR A 53 -4.80 4.25 5.65
C THR A 53 -5.10 5.72 5.90
N GLY A 54 -6.37 6.10 6.07
CA GLY A 54 -6.77 7.50 6.26
C GLY A 54 -6.48 8.38 5.05
N THR A 55 -6.41 7.79 3.85
CA THR A 55 -6.12 8.52 2.59
C THR A 55 -7.32 8.53 1.66
N SER A 56 -7.22 9.25 0.54
CA SER A 56 -8.23 9.21 -0.52
C SER A 56 -8.03 8.02 -1.48
N ARG A 57 -9.09 7.59 -2.15
CA ARG A 57 -9.02 6.57 -3.20
C ARG A 57 -8.06 6.96 -4.35
N PRO A 58 -8.04 8.21 -4.86
CA PRO A 58 -7.05 8.65 -5.84
C PRO A 58 -5.60 8.48 -5.37
N THR A 59 -5.31 8.74 -4.09
CA THR A 59 -3.97 8.52 -3.51
C THR A 59 -3.57 7.04 -3.58
N VAL A 60 -4.49 6.12 -3.29
CA VAL A 60 -4.23 4.68 -3.40
C VAL A 60 -3.94 4.28 -4.84
N ILE A 61 -4.74 4.75 -5.80
CA ILE A 61 -4.54 4.48 -7.23
C ILE A 61 -3.17 4.99 -7.69
N ASN A 62 -2.79 6.21 -7.31
CA ASN A 62 -1.49 6.78 -7.66
C ASN A 62 -0.33 5.91 -7.14
N TRP A 63 -0.41 5.43 -5.90
CA TRP A 63 0.63 4.56 -5.34
C TRP A 63 0.68 3.16 -5.95
N ARG A 64 -0.46 2.60 -6.33
CA ARG A 64 -0.50 1.34 -7.11
C ARG A 64 0.19 1.52 -8.46
N ASN A 65 -0.20 2.55 -9.22
CA ASN A 65 0.37 2.83 -10.54
C ASN A 65 1.86 3.16 -10.50
N ARG A 66 2.37 3.71 -9.38
CA ARG A 66 3.81 3.97 -9.19
C ARG A 66 4.62 2.71 -8.89
N TYR A 67 3.97 1.65 -8.42
CA TYR A 67 4.63 0.43 -7.97
C TYR A 67 4.63 -0.64 -9.07
N GLU A 68 3.52 -0.78 -9.81
CA GLU A 68 3.46 -1.51 -11.09
C GLU A 68 4.64 -1.08 -11.99
#